data_AF-A0AAE3RCL5-F1
#
_entry.id   AF-A0AAE3RCL5-F1
#
_cell.length_a   1.000
_cell.length_b   1.000
_cell.length_c   1.000
_cell.angle_alpha   90.00
_cell.angle_beta   90.00
_cell.angle_gamma   90.00
#
_symmetry.space_group_name_H-M   'P 1'
#
loop_
_entity.id
_entity.type
_entity.pdbx_description
1 polymer ?
#
loop_
_entity_poly.entity_id
_entity_poly.type
_entity_poly.pdbx_seq_one_letter_code
_entity_poly.pdbx_strand_id
1 'polypeptide(L)'
;MRKSELEVLHRWQLAQVSLHLEKAGWEGRKTNLLLESGWWVPYEAVFDYYAHSSFLIVLYNAEEEAIELLIEDQIGRINFIFFPGVWFEQILTTIVAYQQQLSCDCYKEFIRVILLLIPDGVYVYQNEQRLRLMPEA
;
A
#
# COMPACT_ATOMS: atom_id res chain seq x y z
N MET A 1 11.77 -11.69 4.87
CA MET A 1 12.46 -12.58 3.93
C MET A 1 13.62 -11.87 3.24
N ARG A 2 14.62 -12.62 2.78
CA ARG A 2 15.76 -12.13 1.97
C ARG A 2 15.44 -12.25 0.48
N LYS A 3 16.08 -11.43 -0.36
CA LYS A 3 15.92 -11.52 -1.83
C LYS A 3 16.22 -12.89 -2.43
N SER A 4 17.16 -13.64 -1.84
CA SER A 4 17.50 -15.01 -2.27
C SER A 4 16.44 -16.05 -1.91
N GLU A 5 15.56 -15.71 -0.96
CA GLU A 5 14.46 -16.56 -0.49
C GLU A 5 13.17 -16.29 -1.28
N LEU A 6 13.17 -15.27 -2.15
CA LEU A 6 12.04 -14.98 -3.01
C LEU A 6 11.87 -16.04 -4.08
N GLU A 7 10.65 -16.53 -4.24
CA GLU A 7 10.29 -17.32 -5.41
C GLU A 7 10.29 -16.46 -6.67
N VAL A 8 10.35 -17.11 -7.84
CA VAL A 8 10.28 -16.42 -9.14
C VAL A 8 9.01 -15.57 -9.25
N LEU A 9 7.88 -16.10 -8.73
CA LEU A 9 6.59 -15.44 -8.74
C LEU A 9 6.59 -14.14 -7.93
N HIS A 10 7.11 -14.18 -6.70
CA HIS A 10 7.17 -13.00 -5.83
C HIS A 10 8.05 -11.88 -6.43
N ARG A 11 9.20 -12.24 -7.03
CA ARG A 11 10.04 -11.27 -7.75
C ARG A 11 9.28 -10.61 -8.91
N TRP A 12 8.49 -11.39 -9.63
CA TRP A 12 7.67 -10.88 -10.72
C TRP A 12 6.57 -9.95 -10.20
N GLN A 13 5.84 -10.33 -9.14
CA GLN A 13 4.81 -9.49 -8.51
C GLN A 13 5.38 -8.15 -8.03
N LEU A 14 6.55 -8.15 -7.36
CA LEU A 14 7.23 -6.92 -6.93
C LEU A 14 7.61 -6.00 -8.09
N ALA A 15 8.03 -6.57 -9.21
CA ALA A 15 8.30 -5.81 -10.42
C ALA A 15 7.00 -5.20 -10.99
N GLN A 16 5.88 -5.92 -10.95
CA GLN A 16 4.58 -5.39 -11.37
C GLN A 16 4.11 -4.23 -10.49
N VAL A 17 4.22 -4.34 -9.15
CA VAL A 17 3.89 -3.24 -8.22
C VAL A 17 4.64 -1.96 -8.62
N SER A 18 5.95 -2.10 -8.83
CA SER A 18 6.81 -0.98 -9.20
C SER A 18 6.38 -0.35 -10.54
N LEU A 19 6.18 -1.19 -11.56
CA LEU A 19 5.76 -0.75 -12.87
C LEU A 19 4.42 -0.01 -12.84
N HIS A 20 3.45 -0.51 -12.08
CA HIS A 20 2.12 0.10 -11.99
C HIS A 20 2.15 1.43 -11.23
N LEU A 21 2.89 1.53 -10.12
CA LEU A 21 3.04 2.80 -9.40
C LEU A 21 3.78 3.86 -10.23
N GLU A 22 4.86 3.47 -10.91
CA GLU A 22 5.60 4.38 -11.80
C GLU A 22 4.71 4.87 -12.96
N LYS A 23 3.97 3.95 -13.61
CA LYS A 23 3.01 4.27 -14.68
C LYS A 23 1.87 5.18 -14.19
N ALA A 24 1.42 4.99 -12.95
CA ALA A 24 0.38 5.82 -12.34
C ALA A 24 0.88 7.21 -11.93
N GLY A 25 2.20 7.45 -11.91
CA GLY A 25 2.79 8.74 -11.59
C GLY A 25 3.17 8.92 -10.12
N TRP A 26 3.55 7.83 -9.44
CA TRP A 26 4.05 7.92 -8.06
C TRP A 26 5.29 8.81 -7.99
N GLU A 27 5.24 9.84 -7.13
CA GLU A 27 6.31 10.84 -6.98
C GLU A 27 7.28 10.53 -5.83
N GLY A 28 7.02 9.45 -5.07
CA GLY A 28 7.83 9.04 -3.93
C GLY A 28 9.07 8.24 -4.29
N ARG A 29 9.85 7.89 -3.28
CA ARG A 29 11.05 7.07 -3.40
C ARG A 29 10.69 5.59 -3.37
N LYS A 30 11.48 4.80 -4.07
CA LYS A 30 11.49 3.34 -3.94
C LYS A 30 12.53 2.96 -2.91
N THR A 31 12.09 2.50 -1.75
CA THR A 31 12.93 2.16 -0.59
C THR A 31 13.14 0.64 -0.45
N ASN A 32 13.37 -0.04 -1.59
CA ASN A 32 13.73 -1.47 -1.61
C ASN A 32 15.20 -1.75 -1.28
N LEU A 33 15.97 -0.72 -0.89
CA LEU A 33 17.42 -0.78 -0.70
C LEU A 33 17.87 -1.91 0.23
N LEU A 34 17.11 -2.20 1.30
CA LEU A 34 17.45 -3.29 2.23
C LEU A 34 17.23 -4.67 1.61
N LEU A 35 16.12 -4.87 0.91
CA LEU A 35 15.85 -6.10 0.15
C LEU A 35 16.90 -6.30 -0.94
N GLU A 36 17.22 -5.24 -1.68
CA GLU A 36 18.24 -5.25 -2.75
C GLU A 36 19.63 -5.57 -2.21
N SER A 37 19.93 -5.13 -0.98
CA SER A 37 21.16 -5.42 -0.27
C SER A 37 21.18 -6.81 0.41
N GLY A 38 20.14 -7.63 0.22
CA GLY A 38 20.07 -9.01 0.72
C GLY A 38 19.67 -9.16 2.19
N TRP A 39 19.21 -8.08 2.83
CA TRP A 39 18.72 -8.13 4.21
C TRP A 39 17.35 -8.81 4.27
N TRP A 40 17.05 -9.38 5.43
CA TRP A 40 15.71 -9.89 5.71
C TRP A 40 14.78 -8.71 5.98
N VAL A 41 13.72 -8.58 5.20
CA VAL A 41 12.68 -7.55 5.39
C VAL A 41 11.29 -8.20 5.47
N PRO A 42 10.40 -7.75 6.37
CA PRO A 42 9.05 -8.30 6.44
C PRO A 42 8.16 -7.86 5.27
N TYR A 43 8.53 -6.80 4.55
CA TYR A 43 7.80 -6.23 3.42
C TYR A 43 8.75 -5.91 2.27
N GLU A 44 8.29 -6.10 1.03
CA GLU A 44 9.21 -6.32 -0.09
C GLU A 44 9.18 -5.25 -1.18
N ALA A 45 8.21 -4.35 -1.12
CA ALA A 45 8.29 -3.09 -1.82
C ALA A 45 7.89 -1.97 -0.86
N VAL A 46 8.75 -0.97 -0.69
CA VAL A 46 8.48 0.21 0.14
C VAL A 46 8.49 1.39 -0.81
N PHE A 47 7.33 2.01 -0.99
CA PHE A 47 7.23 3.28 -1.69
C PHE A 47 6.88 4.33 -0.67
N ASP A 48 7.82 5.21 -0.37
CA ASP A 48 7.63 6.28 0.60
C ASP A 48 7.46 7.62 -0.11
N TYR A 49 6.43 8.36 0.28
CA TYR A 49 6.12 9.67 -0.28
C TYR A 49 5.85 10.65 0.86
N TYR A 50 6.56 11.78 0.84
CA TYR A 50 6.34 12.87 1.78
C TYR A 50 5.43 13.90 1.11
N ALA A 51 4.15 13.84 1.43
CA ALA A 51 3.18 14.85 1.04
C ALA A 51 3.41 16.14 1.85
N HIS A 52 2.62 17.18 1.57
CA HIS A 52 2.77 18.46 2.25
C HIS A 52 2.60 18.36 3.78
N SER A 53 1.71 17.49 4.25
CA SER A 53 1.34 17.38 5.67
C SER A 53 1.38 15.95 6.22
N SER A 54 1.70 14.95 5.39
CA SER A 54 1.65 13.53 5.76
C SER A 54 2.77 12.74 5.09
N PHE A 55 3.08 11.61 5.68
CA PHE A 55 3.97 10.60 5.15
C PHE A 55 3.16 9.39 4.73
N LEU A 56 3.29 9.00 3.46
CA LEU A 56 2.63 7.84 2.89
C LEU A 56 3.66 6.73 2.67
N ILE A 57 3.30 5.51 3.06
CA ILE A 57 4.09 4.32 2.72
C ILE A 57 3.17 3.30 2.06
N VAL A 58 3.45 2.94 0.82
CA VAL A 58 2.82 1.80 0.17
C VAL A 58 3.73 0.59 0.32
N LEU A 59 3.20 -0.47 0.93
CA LEU A 59 3.84 -1.75 1.09
C LEU A 59 3.11 -2.81 0.25
N TYR A 60 3.86 -3.77 -0.27
CA TYR A 60 3.27 -4.97 -0.87
C TYR A 60 3.82 -6.23 -0.19
N ASN A 61 2.89 -7.11 0.21
CA ASN A 61 3.18 -8.43 0.72
C ASN A 61 2.84 -9.45 -0.38
N ALA A 62 3.88 -10.06 -0.97
CA ALA A 62 3.71 -11.04 -2.05
C ALA A 62 3.08 -12.37 -1.59
N GLU A 63 3.28 -12.76 -0.33
CA GLU A 63 2.74 -14.01 0.23
C GLU A 63 1.21 -13.91 0.45
N GLU A 64 0.74 -12.79 1.01
CA GLU A 64 -0.69 -12.53 1.20
C GLU A 64 -1.35 -11.88 -0.03
N GLU A 65 -0.56 -11.54 -1.05
CA GLU A 65 -0.95 -10.69 -2.19
C GLU A 65 -1.64 -9.38 -1.77
N ALA A 66 -1.24 -8.82 -0.62
CA ALA A 66 -1.87 -7.67 0.01
C ALA A 66 -1.08 -6.37 -0.24
N ILE A 67 -1.82 -5.27 -0.41
CA ILE A 67 -1.26 -3.91 -0.43
C ILE A 67 -1.54 -3.28 0.93
N GLU A 68 -0.51 -2.81 1.63
CA GLU A 68 -0.70 -1.96 2.81
C GLU A 68 -0.43 -0.50 2.47
N LEU A 69 -1.27 0.41 2.97
CA LEU A 69 -1.08 1.85 2.88
C LEU A 69 -1.00 2.42 4.29
N LEU A 70 0.19 2.92 4.62
CA LEU A 70 0.42 3.75 5.79
C LEU A 70 0.16 5.21 5.48
N ILE A 71 -0.57 5.88 6.37
CA ILE A 71 -0.71 7.33 6.41
C ILE A 71 -0.27 7.77 7.81
N GLU A 72 0.77 8.60 7.90
CA GLU A 72 1.28 9.12 9.17
C GLU A 72 1.41 10.64 9.12
N ASP A 73 0.83 11.34 10.08
CA ASP A 73 0.92 12.79 10.24
C ASP A 73 0.91 13.19 11.72
N GLN A 74 0.68 14.48 12.01
CA GLN A 74 0.66 15.00 13.39
C GLN A 74 -0.53 14.49 14.24
N ILE A 75 -1.60 14.03 13.61
CA ILE A 75 -2.79 13.47 14.28
C ILE A 75 -2.50 12.04 14.72
N GLY A 76 -1.76 11.28 13.90
CA GLY A 76 -1.33 9.93 14.24
C GLY A 76 -0.98 9.11 13.02
N ARG A 77 -1.29 7.82 13.10
CA ARG A 77 -0.96 6.83 12.08
C ARG A 77 -2.16 5.94 11.79
N ILE A 78 -2.48 5.76 10.51
CA ILE A 78 -3.50 4.84 10.02
C ILE A 78 -2.81 3.84 9.09
N ASN A 79 -3.13 2.55 9.24
CA ASN A 79 -2.65 1.50 8.34
C ASN A 79 -3.85 0.77 7.73
N PHE A 80 -4.02 0.91 6.42
CA PHE A 80 -5.01 0.17 5.65
C PHE A 80 -4.37 -1.03 4.97
N ILE A 81 -5.12 -2.13 4.89
CA ILE A 81 -4.74 -3.32 4.14
C ILE A 81 -5.80 -3.57 3.07
N PHE A 82 -5.36 -3.84 1.86
CA PHE A 82 -6.18 -4.14 0.72
C PHE A 82 -5.85 -5.53 0.19
N PHE A 83 -6.88 -6.34 -0.03
CA PHE A 83 -6.80 -7.59 -0.78
C PHE A 83 -7.38 -7.35 -2.19
N PRO A 84 -6.53 -6.97 -3.15
CA PRO A 84 -6.97 -6.36 -4.40
C PRO A 84 -7.58 -7.34 -5.41
N GLY A 85 -7.12 -8.60 -5.43
CA GLY A 85 -7.49 -9.56 -6.48
C GLY A 85 -7.30 -8.97 -7.88
N VAL A 86 -8.35 -9.03 -8.71
CA VAL A 86 -8.34 -8.47 -10.09
C VAL A 86 -8.25 -6.94 -10.14
N TRP A 87 -8.47 -6.23 -9.03
CA TRP A 87 -8.46 -4.76 -8.96
C TRP A 87 -7.09 -4.17 -8.63
N PHE A 88 -6.03 -5.00 -8.65
CA PHE A 88 -4.66 -4.63 -8.30
C PHE A 88 -4.17 -3.32 -8.92
N GLU A 89 -4.19 -3.21 -10.25
CA GLU A 89 -3.74 -2.00 -10.96
C GLU A 89 -4.60 -0.77 -10.62
N GLN A 90 -5.92 -0.96 -10.48
CA GLN A 90 -6.85 0.12 -10.20
C GLN A 90 -6.66 0.68 -8.78
N ILE A 91 -6.38 -0.18 -7.80
CA ILE A 91 -6.09 0.23 -6.42
C ILE A 91 -4.81 1.06 -6.35
N LEU A 92 -3.72 0.58 -6.97
CA LEU A 92 -2.47 1.34 -7.03
C LEU A 92 -2.67 2.70 -7.72
N THR A 93 -3.39 2.73 -8.84
CA THR A 93 -3.72 3.97 -9.56
C THR A 93 -4.53 4.94 -8.67
N THR A 94 -5.47 4.41 -7.88
CA THR A 94 -6.27 5.20 -6.95
C THR A 94 -5.41 5.77 -5.83
N ILE A 95 -4.47 5.00 -5.28
CA ILE A 95 -3.51 5.51 -4.27
C ILE A 95 -2.73 6.70 -4.83
N VAL A 96 -2.18 6.58 -6.03
CA VAL A 96 -1.42 7.68 -6.65
C VAL A 96 -2.30 8.91 -6.90
N ALA A 97 -3.53 8.72 -7.38
CA ALA A 97 -4.45 9.82 -7.65
C ALA A 97 -4.77 10.66 -6.40
N TYR A 98 -4.76 10.04 -5.22
CA TYR A 98 -5.01 10.71 -3.93
C TYR A 98 -3.72 11.07 -3.17
N GLN A 99 -2.52 10.75 -3.68
CA GLN A 99 -1.26 10.85 -2.92
C GLN A 99 -1.00 12.23 -2.29
N GLN A 100 -1.42 13.31 -2.95
CA GLN A 100 -1.21 14.69 -2.47
C GLN A 100 -2.23 15.12 -1.40
N GLN A 101 -3.34 14.40 -1.27
CA GLN A 101 -4.49 14.76 -0.43
C GLN A 101 -4.64 13.83 0.78
N LEU A 102 -4.00 12.66 0.77
CA LEU A 102 -4.11 11.68 1.84
C LEU A 102 -3.45 12.17 3.12
N SER A 103 -4.23 12.23 4.19
CA SER A 103 -3.81 12.51 5.56
C SER A 103 -4.76 11.78 6.52
N CYS A 104 -4.44 11.75 7.81
CA CYS A 104 -5.26 11.10 8.82
C CYS A 104 -6.63 11.76 9.02
N ASP A 105 -6.84 12.99 8.53
CA ASP A 105 -8.14 13.68 8.48
C ASP A 105 -8.81 13.66 7.08
N CYS A 106 -8.06 13.42 5.99
CA CYS A 106 -8.57 13.45 4.62
C CYS A 106 -8.51 12.11 3.85
N TYR A 107 -8.65 10.97 4.54
CA TYR A 107 -8.62 9.64 3.90
C TYR A 107 -10.01 9.10 3.46
N LYS A 108 -11.11 9.69 3.95
CA LYS A 108 -12.45 9.07 3.85
C LYS A 108 -12.92 8.86 2.41
N GLU A 109 -12.75 9.86 1.55
CA GLU A 109 -13.17 9.78 0.15
C GLU A 109 -12.34 8.74 -0.62
N PHE A 110 -11.03 8.69 -0.37
CA PHE A 110 -10.17 7.65 -0.91
C PHE A 110 -10.65 6.25 -0.51
N ILE A 111 -10.91 6.01 0.77
CA ILE A 111 -11.39 4.70 1.24
C ILE A 111 -12.76 4.35 0.66
N ARG A 112 -13.65 5.34 0.49
CA ARG A 112 -14.95 5.14 -0.16
C ARG A 112 -14.77 4.62 -1.60
N VAL A 113 -13.86 5.20 -2.38
CA VAL A 113 -13.55 4.72 -3.74
C VAL A 113 -12.99 3.30 -3.71
N ILE A 114 -12.06 3.00 -2.79
CA ILE A 114 -11.49 1.64 -2.68
C ILE A 114 -12.55 0.61 -2.28
N LEU A 115 -13.45 0.93 -1.34
CA LEU A 115 -14.55 0.05 -0.93
C LEU A 115 -15.52 -0.26 -2.08
N LEU A 116 -15.67 0.63 -3.07
CA LEU A 116 -16.47 0.35 -4.27
C LEU A 116 -15.80 -0.68 -5.19
N LEU A 117 -14.46 -0.76 -5.19
CA LEU A 117 -13.71 -1.74 -5.97
C LEU A 117 -13.67 -3.10 -5.28
N ILE A 118 -13.39 -3.09 -3.97
CA ILE A 118 -13.14 -4.29 -3.16
C ILE A 118 -13.92 -4.25 -1.83
N PRO A 119 -15.25 -4.38 -1.85
CA PRO A 119 -16.09 -4.17 -0.66
C PRO A 119 -15.76 -5.10 0.52
N ASP A 120 -15.27 -6.31 0.24
CA ASP A 120 -14.85 -7.28 1.26
C ASP A 120 -13.33 -7.33 1.49
N GLY A 121 -12.57 -6.51 0.76
CA GLY A 121 -11.10 -6.55 0.70
C GLY A 121 -10.40 -5.45 1.48
N VAL A 122 -11.13 -4.59 2.20
CA VAL A 122 -10.54 -3.44 2.91
C VAL A 122 -10.52 -3.66 4.42
N TYR A 123 -9.36 -3.50 5.02
CA TYR A 123 -9.14 -3.63 6.46
C TYR A 123 -8.35 -2.44 6.99
N VAL A 124 -8.51 -2.17 8.29
CA VAL A 124 -7.67 -1.22 9.04
C VAL A 124 -7.04 -1.94 10.23
N TYR A 125 -5.77 -1.66 10.52
CA TYR A 125 -5.16 -2.13 11.77
C TYR A 125 -5.54 -1.21 12.92
N GLN A 126 -6.11 -1.78 13.97
CA GLN A 126 -6.39 -1.11 15.22
C GLN A 126 -6.06 -2.05 16.38
N ASN A 127 -5.23 -1.60 17.33
CA ASN A 127 -4.83 -2.38 18.51
C ASN A 127 -4.35 -3.80 18.17
N GLU A 128 -3.44 -3.92 17.19
CA GLU A 128 -2.88 -5.20 16.70
C GLU A 128 -3.90 -6.14 16.03
N GLN A 129 -5.14 -5.68 15.81
CA GLN A 129 -6.19 -6.44 15.13
C GLN A 129 -6.49 -5.85 13.75
N ARG A 130 -6.74 -6.72 12.78
CA ARG A 130 -7.27 -6.34 11.47
C ARG A 130 -8.79 -6.25 11.56
N LEU A 131 -9.33 -5.04 11.43
CA LEU A 131 -10.76 -4.79 11.41
C LEU A 131 -11.22 -4.57 9.97
N ARG A 132 -12.19 -5.37 9.51
CA ARG A 132 -12.76 -5.20 8.18
C ARG A 132 -13.59 -3.93 8.13
N LEU A 133 -13.36 -3.10 7.12
CA LEU A 133 -14.20 -1.95 6.83
C LEU A 133 -15.39 -2.38 5.97
N MET A 134 -16.56 -1.84 6.29
CA MET A 134 -17.78 -2.09 5.53
C MET A 134 -18.24 -0.79 4.85
N PRO A 135 -18.82 -0.86 3.64
CA PRO A 135 -19.50 0.29 3.06
C PRO A 135 -20.62 0.75 3.99
N GLU A 136 -20.80 2.06 4.15
CA GLU A 136 -22.02 2.59 4.78
C GLU A 136 -23.22 2.19 3.92
N ALA A 137 -24.29 1.69 4.57
CA ALA A 137 -25.50 1.19 3.92
C ALA A 137 -26.43 2.30 3.41
#